data_AF-A0A4S3ZVH5-F1
#
_entry.id   AF-A0A4S3ZVH5-F1
#
_cell.length_a   1.000
_cell.length_b   1.000
_cell.length_c   1.000
_cell.angle_alpha   90.00
_cell.angle_beta   90.00
_cell.angle_gamma   90.00
#
_symmetry.space_group_name_H-M   'P 1'
#
loop_
_entity.id
_entity.type
_entity.pdbx_description
1 polymer ?
#
loop_
_entity_poly.entity_id
_entity_poly.type
_entity_poly.pdbx_seq_one_letter_code
_entity_poly.pdbx_strand_id
1 'polypeptide(L)'
;MSIDTISKPLLRSTLMALCVVFMASVFGYSLLRSPLLIGNGTIISAASLLLFIFVWVIYALPSHNHRRFGPANVVTAIRAAIVCLVGTTVLFSGERLLLEPALPALIALAISALALDWVDGYLARRSRLASPLGARFDMEIDALFILVLSVTALLLEKAGLWVLLIGLMRYGFVLAQYPFSWLRVPLQDSFRRKLICVVQVGALCIIMLPFITPPVSTVIAAVALLLLSYSFAADVLYLLRHADEAK
;
A
#
# COMPACT_ATOMS: atom_id res chain seq x y z
N MET A 1 4.90 21.19 13.47
CA MET A 1 6.07 20.56 14.11
C MET A 1 7.26 20.83 13.21
N SER A 2 8.19 21.69 13.62
CA SER A 2 9.14 22.36 12.72
C SER A 2 10.19 21.39 12.15
N ILE A 3 10.55 21.59 10.87
CA ILE A 3 11.58 20.83 10.14
C ILE A 3 12.97 20.91 10.83
N ASP A 4 13.15 21.89 11.72
CA ASP A 4 14.40 22.18 12.43
C ASP A 4 14.89 21.09 13.39
N THR A 5 14.04 20.14 13.80
CA THR A 5 14.44 19.00 14.66
C THR A 5 15.05 17.82 13.90
N ILE A 6 15.11 17.85 12.57
CA ILE A 6 15.60 16.74 11.76
C ILE A 6 17.13 16.77 11.66
N SER A 7 17.79 15.67 12.01
CA SER A 7 19.24 15.57 11.82
C SER A 7 19.62 15.69 10.33
N LYS A 8 20.50 16.64 9.99
CA LYS A 8 21.04 16.83 8.63
C LYS A 8 21.47 15.52 7.91
N PRO A 9 22.15 14.55 8.56
CA PRO A 9 22.50 13.29 7.89
C PRO A 9 21.30 12.41 7.52
N LEU A 10 20.24 12.40 8.34
CA LEU A 10 19.02 11.66 8.05
C LEU A 10 18.27 12.27 6.87
N LEU A 11 18.13 13.60 6.85
CA LEU A 11 17.45 14.30 5.75
C LEU A 11 18.18 14.06 4.42
N ARG A 12 19.52 14.19 4.41
CA ARG A 12 20.33 13.95 3.21
C ARG A 12 20.23 12.51 2.72
N SER A 13 20.31 11.53 3.62
CA SER A 13 20.16 10.11 3.28
C SER A 13 18.78 9.81 2.71
N THR A 14 17.73 10.42 3.25
CA THR A 14 16.35 10.21 2.81
C THR A 14 16.12 10.84 1.44
N LEU A 15 16.49 12.10 1.26
CA LEU A 15 16.38 12.79 -0.02
C LEU A 15 17.14 12.07 -1.12
N MET A 16 18.37 11.64 -0.87
CA MET A 16 19.16 10.89 -1.85
C MET A 16 18.46 9.59 -2.24
N ALA A 17 17.97 8.82 -1.27
CA ALA A 17 17.25 7.58 -1.54
C ALA A 17 15.95 7.82 -2.34
N LEU A 18 15.13 8.77 -1.91
CA LEU A 18 13.86 9.08 -2.58
C LEU A 18 14.07 9.67 -3.97
N CYS A 19 15.07 10.53 -4.18
CA CYS A 19 15.40 11.05 -5.51
C CYS A 19 15.87 9.94 -6.45
N VAL A 20 16.73 9.02 -5.98
CA VAL A 20 17.18 7.89 -6.80
C VAL A 20 16.00 7.00 -7.18
N VAL A 21 15.14 6.65 -6.21
CA VAL A 21 13.93 5.85 -6.49
C VAL A 21 13.00 6.58 -7.44
N PHE A 22 12.77 7.88 -7.25
CA PHE A 22 11.91 8.69 -8.12
C PHE A 22 12.42 8.71 -9.56
N MET A 23 13.70 9.04 -9.76
CA MET A 23 14.31 9.10 -11.09
C MET A 23 14.29 7.74 -11.78
N ALA A 24 14.64 6.67 -11.05
CA ALA A 24 14.57 5.30 -11.57
C ALA A 24 13.13 4.90 -11.93
N SER A 25 12.15 5.32 -11.14
CA SER A 25 10.72 5.04 -11.38
C SER A 25 10.21 5.76 -12.63
N VAL A 26 10.48 7.07 -12.76
CA VAL A 26 10.07 7.84 -13.97
C VAL A 26 10.71 7.26 -15.23
N PHE A 27 11.98 6.86 -15.17
CA PHE A 27 12.64 6.17 -16.26
C PHE A 27 11.99 4.81 -16.56
N GLY A 28 11.72 4.01 -15.53
CA GLY A 28 11.02 2.72 -15.65
C GLY A 28 9.62 2.84 -16.24
N TYR A 29 8.84 3.84 -15.82
CA TYR A 29 7.52 4.15 -16.39
C TYR A 29 7.61 4.51 -17.87
N SER A 30 8.65 5.26 -18.24
CA SER A 30 8.90 5.64 -19.63
C SER A 30 9.26 4.43 -20.49
N LEU A 31 10.04 3.48 -19.95
CA LEU A 31 10.38 2.23 -20.64
C LEU A 31 9.18 1.29 -20.76
N LEU A 32 8.33 1.25 -19.73
CA LEU A 32 7.09 0.47 -19.71
C LEU A 32 5.96 1.09 -20.54
N ARG A 33 6.17 2.28 -21.11
CA ARG A 33 5.18 2.98 -21.92
C ARG A 33 4.69 2.16 -23.11
N SER A 34 5.62 1.61 -23.88
CA SER A 34 5.28 0.81 -25.07
C SER A 34 4.68 -0.56 -24.73
N PRO A 35 5.21 -1.38 -23.80
CA PRO A 35 4.62 -2.68 -23.51
C PRO A 35 3.28 -2.59 -22.79
N LEU A 36 3.04 -1.55 -21.98
CA LEU A 36 1.76 -1.36 -21.30
C LEU A 36 0.77 -0.51 -22.09
N LEU A 37 1.14 -0.01 -23.28
CA LEU A 37 0.33 0.93 -24.07
C LEU A 37 -0.19 2.15 -23.27
N ILE A 38 0.55 2.56 -22.24
CA ILE A 38 0.13 3.64 -21.34
C ILE A 38 0.39 5.02 -21.96
N GLY A 39 -0.55 5.95 -21.71
CA GLY A 39 -0.42 7.33 -22.15
C GLY A 39 0.53 8.14 -21.27
N ASN A 40 0.96 9.30 -21.77
CA ASN A 40 1.73 10.26 -20.97
C ASN A 40 0.98 10.69 -19.71
N GLY A 41 -0.36 10.75 -19.77
CA GLY A 41 -1.21 11.07 -18.62
C GLY A 41 -1.04 10.08 -17.46
N THR A 42 -0.92 8.78 -17.76
CA THR A 42 -0.67 7.74 -16.75
C THR A 42 0.70 7.93 -16.09
N ILE A 43 1.75 8.17 -16.89
CA ILE A 43 3.11 8.37 -16.38
C ILE A 43 3.18 9.61 -15.49
N ILE A 44 2.60 10.73 -15.94
CA ILE A 44 2.57 11.99 -15.18
C ILE A 44 1.79 11.81 -13.88
N SER A 45 0.64 11.12 -13.93
CA SER A 45 -0.17 10.85 -12.75
C SER A 45 0.55 9.94 -11.75
N ALA A 46 1.21 8.88 -12.23
CA ALA A 46 1.98 7.96 -11.39
C ALA A 46 3.15 8.69 -10.71
N ALA A 47 3.89 9.49 -11.47
CA ALA A 47 4.99 10.30 -10.93
C ALA A 47 4.48 11.35 -9.93
N SER A 48 3.34 12.00 -10.20
CA SER A 48 2.76 12.99 -9.29
C SER A 48 2.30 12.36 -7.98
N LEU A 49 1.65 11.20 -8.04
CA LEU A 49 1.23 10.44 -6.86
C LEU A 49 2.44 9.96 -6.03
N LEU A 50 3.48 9.45 -6.70
CA LEU A 50 4.71 9.03 -6.04
C LEU A 50 5.41 10.22 -5.35
N LEU A 51 5.47 11.37 -6.02
CA LEU A 51 6.03 12.59 -5.46
C LEU A 51 5.24 13.03 -4.22
N PHE A 52 3.91 12.99 -4.27
CA PHE A 52 3.05 13.30 -3.13
C PHE A 52 3.34 12.38 -1.94
N ILE A 53 3.47 11.08 -2.16
CA ILE A 53 3.86 10.11 -1.14
C ILE A 53 5.24 10.46 -0.56
N PHE A 54 6.22 10.81 -1.39
CA PHE A 54 7.57 11.16 -0.93
C PHE A 54 7.61 12.46 -0.12
N VAL A 55 6.81 13.46 -0.51
CA VAL A 55 6.63 14.69 0.28
C VAL A 55 6.03 14.35 1.65
N TRP A 56 5.04 13.47 1.71
CA TRP A 56 4.46 13.01 2.98
C TRP A 56 5.48 12.27 3.85
N VAL A 57 6.30 11.39 3.26
CA VAL A 57 7.40 10.70 3.98
C VAL A 57 8.39 11.71 4.56
N ILE A 58 8.75 12.74 3.79
CA ILE A 58 9.65 13.81 4.26
C ILE A 58 9.00 14.59 5.42
N TYR A 59 7.71 14.88 5.35
CA TYR A 59 7.00 15.53 6.43
C TYR A 59 6.92 14.67 7.70
N ALA A 60 6.84 13.35 7.55
CA ALA A 60 6.78 12.39 8.65
C ALA A 60 8.15 12.00 9.25
N LEU A 61 9.27 12.45 8.64
CA LEU A 61 10.65 12.20 9.11
C LEU A 61 10.94 12.48 10.59
N PRO A 62 10.34 13.49 11.25
CA PRO A 62 10.58 13.73 12.68
C PRO A 62 10.24 12.54 13.59
N SER A 63 9.41 11.60 13.12
CA SER A 63 9.06 10.37 13.86
C SER A 63 10.06 9.21 13.66
N HIS A 64 11.15 9.44 12.93
CA HIS A 64 12.15 8.44 12.61
C HIS A 64 13.33 8.48 13.58
N ASN A 65 13.45 7.45 14.43
CA ASN A 65 14.44 7.40 15.50
C ASN A 65 15.86 7.03 15.05
N HIS A 66 16.10 6.84 13.75
CA HIS A 66 17.40 6.39 13.21
C HIS A 66 18.09 7.48 12.40
N ARG A 67 19.43 7.44 12.37
CA ARG A 67 20.26 8.42 11.63
C ARG A 67 20.21 8.26 10.10
N ARG A 68 19.58 7.20 9.59
CA ARG A 68 19.50 6.87 8.16
C ARG A 68 18.11 6.34 7.82
N PHE A 69 17.66 6.55 6.58
CA PHE A 69 16.37 6.08 6.09
C PHE A 69 16.26 4.54 6.14
N GLY A 70 17.38 3.84 5.98
CA GLY A 70 17.42 2.38 6.08
C GLY A 70 16.94 1.69 4.80
N PRO A 71 17.43 0.48 4.50
CA PRO A 71 17.18 -0.17 3.23
C PRO A 71 15.76 -0.73 3.10
N ALA A 72 15.09 -1.09 4.21
CA ALA A 72 13.68 -1.51 4.18
C ALA A 72 12.77 -0.40 3.63
N ASN A 73 12.94 0.84 4.10
CA ASN A 73 12.15 1.98 3.62
C ASN A 73 12.43 2.30 2.14
N VAL A 74 13.61 1.99 1.61
CA VAL A 74 13.91 2.11 0.16
C VAL A 74 13.11 1.08 -0.62
N VAL A 75 13.03 -0.17 -0.15
CA VAL A 75 12.21 -1.21 -0.77
C VAL A 75 10.73 -0.84 -0.73
N THR A 76 10.23 -0.32 0.41
CA THR A 76 8.87 0.21 0.51
C THR A 76 8.62 1.37 -0.46
N ALA A 77 9.61 2.24 -0.71
CA ALA A 77 9.50 3.31 -1.70
C ALA A 77 9.46 2.79 -3.14
N ILE A 78 10.22 1.73 -3.46
CA ILE A 78 10.13 1.04 -4.76
C ILE A 78 8.75 0.37 -4.90
N ARG A 79 8.24 -0.25 -3.84
CA ARG A 79 6.89 -0.83 -3.82
C ARG A 79 5.83 0.24 -4.07
N ALA A 80 5.94 1.40 -3.42
CA ALA A 80 5.07 2.55 -3.66
C ALA A 80 5.06 2.98 -5.13
N ALA A 81 6.22 3.00 -5.79
CA ALA A 81 6.32 3.31 -7.21
C ALA A 81 5.58 2.30 -8.09
N ILE A 82 5.68 1.00 -7.78
CA ILE A 82 4.93 -0.03 -8.51
C ILE A 82 3.42 0.17 -8.31
N VAL A 83 2.99 0.38 -7.06
CA VAL A 83 1.58 0.61 -6.71
C VAL A 83 1.01 1.84 -7.42
N CYS A 84 1.77 2.95 -7.50
CA CYS A 84 1.37 4.15 -8.22
C CYS A 84 1.17 3.90 -9.72
N LEU A 85 2.07 3.14 -10.34
CA LEU A 85 1.97 2.79 -11.76
C LEU A 85 0.76 1.89 -12.02
N VAL A 86 0.58 0.83 -11.23
CA VAL A 86 -0.55 -0.09 -11.36
C VAL A 86 -1.86 0.67 -11.15
N GLY A 87 -1.97 1.45 -10.07
CA GLY A 87 -3.18 2.21 -9.74
C GLY A 87 -3.58 3.21 -10.81
N THR A 88 -2.63 3.99 -11.31
CA THR A 88 -2.92 4.97 -12.38
C THR A 88 -3.21 4.29 -13.71
N THR A 89 -2.56 3.19 -14.04
CA THR A 89 -2.89 2.43 -15.26
C THR A 89 -4.32 1.91 -15.19
N VAL A 90 -4.70 1.29 -14.07
CA VAL A 90 -6.05 0.78 -13.83
C VAL A 90 -7.10 1.90 -13.91
N LEU A 91 -6.84 3.05 -13.31
CA LEU A 91 -7.76 4.20 -13.34
C LEU A 91 -7.96 4.79 -14.73
N PHE A 92 -6.90 4.88 -15.54
CA PHE A 92 -6.98 5.45 -16.89
C PHE A 92 -7.51 4.44 -17.93
N SER A 93 -7.28 3.14 -17.73
CA SER A 93 -7.83 2.09 -18.60
C SER A 93 -9.33 1.85 -18.37
N GLY A 94 -9.81 1.99 -17.12
CA GLY A 94 -11.23 1.80 -16.79
C GLY A 94 -11.75 0.43 -17.23
N GLU A 95 -12.92 0.39 -17.88
CA GLU A 95 -13.55 -0.84 -18.39
C GLU A 95 -12.74 -1.50 -19.53
N ARG A 96 -11.84 -0.78 -20.21
CA ARG A 96 -11.00 -1.35 -21.27
C ARG A 96 -9.96 -2.32 -20.72
N LEU A 97 -9.74 -2.34 -19.41
CA LEU A 97 -8.76 -3.18 -18.74
C LEU A 97 -8.89 -4.68 -19.07
N LEU A 98 -10.12 -5.16 -19.34
CA LEU A 98 -10.39 -6.54 -19.76
C LEU A 98 -9.81 -6.88 -21.13
N LEU A 99 -9.67 -5.88 -22.00
CA LEU A 99 -9.19 -6.01 -23.38
C LEU A 99 -7.72 -5.56 -23.52
N GLU A 100 -7.13 -5.03 -22.45
CA GLU A 100 -5.77 -4.49 -22.46
C GLU A 100 -4.72 -5.61 -22.49
N PRO A 101 -3.80 -5.63 -23.47
CA PRO A 101 -2.65 -6.54 -23.46
C PRO A 101 -1.71 -6.27 -22.27
N ALA A 102 -1.89 -5.16 -21.56
CA ALA A 102 -1.15 -4.80 -20.35
C ALA A 102 -1.56 -5.60 -19.10
N LEU A 103 -2.72 -6.29 -19.08
CA LEU A 103 -3.22 -6.97 -17.89
C LEU A 103 -2.23 -8.01 -17.29
N PRO A 104 -1.59 -8.90 -18.06
CA PRO A 104 -0.58 -9.81 -17.53
C PRO A 104 0.62 -9.09 -16.91
N ALA A 105 1.02 -7.96 -17.48
CA ALA A 105 2.11 -7.14 -16.95
C ALA A 105 1.70 -6.43 -15.65
N LEU A 106 0.45 -5.97 -15.52
CA LEU A 106 -0.09 -5.44 -14.27
C LEU A 106 -0.13 -6.51 -13.17
N ILE A 107 -0.52 -7.74 -13.50
CA ILE A 107 -0.49 -8.88 -12.57
C ILE A 107 0.96 -9.15 -12.14
N ALA A 108 1.91 -9.18 -13.07
CA ALA A 108 3.33 -9.38 -12.76
C ALA A 108 3.88 -8.27 -11.85
N LEU A 109 3.50 -7.01 -12.09
CA LEU A 109 3.85 -5.88 -11.24
C LEU A 109 3.24 -6.02 -9.84
N ALA A 110 1.97 -6.40 -9.73
CA ALA A 110 1.30 -6.62 -8.44
C ALA A 110 1.96 -7.76 -7.64
N ILE A 111 2.28 -8.88 -8.28
CA ILE A 111 3.01 -9.99 -7.66
C ILE A 111 4.41 -9.54 -7.24
N SER A 112 5.09 -8.73 -8.04
CA SER A 112 6.40 -8.17 -7.70
C SER A 112 6.33 -7.26 -6.48
N ALA A 113 5.30 -6.41 -6.37
CA ALA A 113 5.06 -5.58 -5.19
C ALA A 113 4.84 -6.44 -3.93
N LEU A 114 4.04 -7.51 -4.02
CA LEU A 114 3.85 -8.46 -2.93
C LEU A 114 5.16 -9.18 -2.56
N ALA A 115 5.99 -9.55 -3.54
CA ALA A 115 7.28 -10.18 -3.27
C ALA A 115 8.26 -9.22 -2.55
N LEU A 116 8.24 -7.93 -2.91
CA LEU A 116 9.07 -6.91 -2.25
C LEU A 116 8.68 -6.70 -0.78
N ASP A 117 7.41 -6.92 -0.40
CA ASP A 117 6.94 -6.88 1.00
C ASP A 117 7.53 -8.00 1.88
N TRP A 118 7.89 -9.13 1.27
CA TRP A 118 8.64 -10.15 1.98
C TRP A 118 10.10 -9.72 2.19
N VAL A 119 10.68 -9.02 1.21
CA VAL A 119 12.06 -8.55 1.24
C VAL A 119 12.26 -7.46 2.27
N ASP A 120 11.38 -6.46 2.34
CA ASP A 120 11.52 -5.38 3.32
C ASP A 120 11.29 -5.86 4.75
N GLY A 121 10.35 -6.77 4.99
CA GLY A 121 10.13 -7.40 6.29
C GLY A 121 11.32 -8.25 6.74
N TYR A 122 11.97 -8.97 5.82
CA TYR A 122 13.22 -9.67 6.10
C TYR A 122 14.35 -8.68 6.42
N LEU A 123 14.48 -7.60 5.65
CA LEU A 123 15.54 -6.63 5.78
C LEU A 123 15.40 -5.77 7.04
N ALA A 124 14.18 -5.40 7.42
CA ALA A 124 13.88 -4.69 8.66
C ALA A 124 14.33 -5.51 9.90
N ARG A 125 14.03 -6.82 9.91
CA ARG A 125 14.47 -7.74 10.97
C ARG A 125 16.00 -7.90 11.01
N ARG A 126 16.63 -8.03 9.84
CA ARG A 126 18.08 -8.21 9.73
C ARG A 126 18.87 -6.94 10.08
N SER A 127 18.39 -5.78 9.65
CA SER A 127 19.08 -4.51 9.82
C SER A 127 18.89 -3.88 11.20
N ARG A 128 17.92 -4.36 12.00
CA ARG A 128 17.53 -3.76 13.30
C ARG A 128 17.23 -2.25 13.21
N LEU A 129 16.75 -1.79 12.04
CA LEU A 129 16.39 -0.39 11.77
C LEU A 129 14.86 -0.20 11.75
N ALA A 130 14.13 -0.97 12.55
CA ALA A 130 12.68 -0.83 12.66
C ALA A 130 12.33 0.54 13.25
N SER A 131 11.45 1.29 12.59
CA SER A 131 11.11 2.66 12.97
C SER A 131 9.59 2.90 12.91
N PRO A 132 9.04 3.78 13.76
CA PRO A 132 7.63 4.15 13.70
C PRO A 132 7.24 4.75 12.35
N LEU A 133 8.11 5.58 11.75
CA LEU A 133 7.92 6.10 10.39
C LEU A 133 7.81 4.97 9.36
N GLY A 134 8.77 4.04 9.36
CA GLY A 134 8.82 2.93 8.41
C GLY A 134 7.58 2.05 8.52
N ALA A 135 7.14 1.73 9.74
CA ALA A 135 5.92 0.94 9.97
C ALA A 135 4.65 1.66 9.46
N ARG A 136 4.56 2.98 9.63
CA ARG A 136 3.43 3.77 9.07
C ARG A 136 3.51 3.83 7.56
N PHE A 137 4.70 4.04 7.00
CA PHE A 137 4.88 4.11 5.55
C PHE A 137 4.51 2.78 4.88
N ASP A 138 5.02 1.67 5.41
CA ASP A 138 4.70 0.29 5.00
C ASP A 138 3.18 0.06 5.00
N MET A 139 2.53 0.40 6.11
CA MET A 139 1.08 0.24 6.30
C MET A 139 0.25 1.08 5.31
N GLU A 140 0.63 2.33 5.04
CA GLU A 140 -0.10 3.19 4.08
C GLU A 140 0.08 2.70 2.64
N ILE A 141 1.28 2.21 2.27
CA ILE A 141 1.51 1.64 0.94
C ILE A 141 0.75 0.33 0.76
N ASP A 142 0.68 -0.53 1.78
CA ASP A 142 -0.12 -1.75 1.74
C ASP A 142 -1.61 -1.46 1.60
N ALA A 143 -2.12 -0.47 2.36
CA ALA A 143 -3.50 -0.05 2.27
C ALA A 143 -3.85 0.54 0.89
N LEU A 144 -2.96 1.37 0.33
CA LEU A 144 -3.09 1.88 -1.03
C LEU A 144 -3.08 0.74 -2.04
N PHE A 145 -2.20 -0.26 -1.85
CA PHE A 145 -2.11 -1.40 -2.75
C PHE A 145 -3.38 -2.25 -2.73
N ILE A 146 -3.90 -2.57 -1.55
CA ILE A 146 -5.18 -3.29 -1.39
C ILE A 146 -6.32 -2.50 -2.05
N LEU A 147 -6.36 -1.18 -1.89
CA LEU A 147 -7.37 -0.33 -2.56
C LEU A 147 -7.25 -0.41 -4.08
N VAL A 148 -6.04 -0.27 -4.63
CA VAL A 148 -5.79 -0.39 -6.07
C VAL A 148 -6.24 -1.77 -6.58
N LEU A 149 -5.88 -2.84 -5.89
CA LEU A 149 -6.28 -4.19 -6.25
C LEU A 149 -7.80 -4.41 -6.14
N SER A 150 -8.45 -3.81 -5.15
CA SER A 150 -9.92 -3.86 -5.00
C SER A 150 -10.63 -3.15 -6.14
N VAL A 151 -10.15 -1.95 -6.52
CA VAL A 151 -10.66 -1.23 -7.70
C VAL A 151 -10.43 -2.04 -8.97
N THR A 152 -9.26 -2.67 -9.10
CA THR A 152 -8.94 -3.54 -10.23
C THR A 152 -9.91 -4.72 -10.31
N ALA A 153 -10.20 -5.39 -9.20
CA ALA A 153 -11.14 -6.51 -9.14
C ALA A 153 -12.57 -6.09 -9.52
N LEU A 154 -12.99 -4.87 -9.16
CA LEU A 154 -14.27 -4.30 -9.57
C LEU A 154 -14.32 -4.05 -11.09
N LEU A 155 -13.29 -3.40 -11.64
CA LEU A 155 -13.23 -3.07 -13.08
C LEU A 155 -13.10 -4.30 -13.98
N LEU A 156 -12.51 -5.39 -13.45
CA LEU A 156 -12.46 -6.69 -14.12
C LEU A 156 -13.75 -7.51 -13.96
N GLU A 157 -14.81 -6.93 -13.38
CA GLU A 157 -16.09 -7.60 -13.09
C GLU A 157 -15.95 -8.91 -12.29
N LYS A 158 -14.88 -9.01 -11.49
CA LYS A 158 -14.59 -10.23 -10.71
C LYS A 158 -15.47 -10.31 -9.46
N ALA A 159 -15.92 -9.18 -8.95
CA ALA A 159 -16.80 -9.06 -7.80
C ALA A 159 -17.63 -7.78 -7.93
N GLY A 160 -18.71 -7.67 -7.14
CA GLY A 160 -19.55 -6.48 -7.13
C GLY A 160 -18.88 -5.29 -6.43
N LEU A 161 -19.58 -4.15 -6.41
CA LEU A 161 -19.12 -2.89 -5.79
C LEU A 161 -18.66 -3.04 -4.33
N TRP A 162 -19.20 -4.03 -3.62
CA TRP A 162 -18.85 -4.36 -2.25
C TRP A 162 -17.37 -4.74 -2.06
N VAL A 163 -16.65 -5.16 -3.12
CA VAL A 163 -15.21 -5.46 -3.03
C VAL A 163 -14.38 -4.25 -2.61
N LEU A 164 -14.85 -3.03 -2.91
CA LEU A 164 -14.20 -1.79 -2.50
C LEU A 164 -14.14 -1.64 -0.97
N LEU A 165 -15.04 -2.29 -0.23
CA LEU A 165 -15.01 -2.28 1.24
C LEU A 165 -13.68 -2.85 1.77
N ILE A 166 -13.06 -3.79 1.07
CA ILE A 166 -11.76 -4.36 1.44
C ILE A 166 -10.68 -3.26 1.45
N GLY A 167 -10.58 -2.50 0.37
CA GLY A 167 -9.64 -1.37 0.25
C GLY A 167 -9.99 -0.17 1.13
N LEU A 168 -11.28 0.09 1.36
CA LEU A 168 -11.75 1.25 2.12
C LEU A 168 -11.70 1.06 3.63
N MET A 169 -11.58 -0.18 4.14
CA MET A 169 -11.62 -0.49 5.57
C MET A 169 -10.58 0.33 6.38
N ARG A 170 -9.35 0.46 5.86
CA ARG A 170 -8.27 1.21 6.52
C ARG A 170 -8.60 2.70 6.60
N TYR A 171 -9.07 3.29 5.50
CA TYR A 171 -9.43 4.71 5.46
C TYR A 171 -10.65 4.98 6.35
N GLY A 172 -11.60 4.04 6.40
CA GLY A 172 -12.71 4.06 7.36
C GLY A 172 -12.24 4.06 8.81
N PHE A 173 -11.23 3.26 9.16
CA PHE A 173 -10.61 3.27 10.50
C PHE A 173 -10.04 4.64 10.86
N VAL A 174 -9.26 5.23 9.94
CA VAL A 174 -8.62 6.53 10.15
C VAL A 174 -9.68 7.63 10.28
N LEU A 175 -10.75 7.57 9.49
CA LEU A 175 -11.89 8.49 9.61
C LEU A 175 -12.64 8.31 10.93
N ALA A 176 -12.79 7.08 11.43
CA ALA A 176 -13.43 6.81 12.72
C ALA A 176 -12.63 7.36 13.91
N GLN A 177 -11.33 7.59 13.79
CA GLN A 177 -10.50 8.21 14.83
C GLN A 177 -10.79 9.70 15.06
N TYR A 178 -11.53 10.36 14.17
CA TYR A 178 -11.95 11.76 14.36
C TYR A 178 -13.01 11.91 15.46
N PRO A 179 -14.19 11.25 15.37
CA PRO A 179 -15.20 11.31 16.43
C PRO A 179 -14.84 10.47 17.66
N PHE A 180 -14.05 9.39 17.51
CA PHE A 180 -13.75 8.47 18.60
C PHE A 180 -12.25 8.51 18.96
N SER A 181 -11.88 9.40 19.89
CA SER A 181 -10.49 9.59 20.32
C SER A 181 -9.86 8.33 20.93
N TRP A 182 -10.65 7.44 21.52
CA TRP A 182 -10.18 6.15 22.07
C TRP A 182 -9.65 5.19 21.00
N LEU A 183 -9.99 5.38 19.71
CA LEU A 183 -9.38 4.64 18.60
C LEU A 183 -7.96 5.11 18.24
N ARG A 184 -7.46 6.20 18.85
CA ARG A 184 -6.12 6.74 18.57
C ARG A 184 -5.01 6.04 19.35
N VAL A 185 -5.35 5.16 20.29
CA VAL A 185 -4.36 4.38 21.04
C VAL A 185 -3.55 3.53 20.06
N PRO A 186 -2.21 3.60 20.10
CA PRO A 186 -1.36 2.84 19.17
C PRO A 186 -1.57 1.34 19.39
N LEU A 187 -2.18 0.68 18.42
CA LEU A 187 -2.35 -0.77 18.41
C LEU A 187 -0.97 -1.45 18.27
N GLN A 188 -0.58 -2.25 19.26
CA GLN A 188 0.69 -3.00 19.26
C GLN A 188 0.81 -3.94 18.05
N ASP A 189 2.02 -4.07 17.49
CA ASP A 189 2.28 -4.95 16.36
C ASP A 189 1.70 -6.35 16.59
N SER A 190 0.83 -6.77 15.67
CA SER A 190 0.10 -8.03 15.78
C SER A 190 0.35 -8.86 14.53
N PHE A 191 0.89 -10.07 14.74
CA PHE A 191 1.09 -11.06 13.68
C PHE A 191 -0.20 -11.35 12.91
N ARG A 192 -1.37 -11.31 13.58
CA ARG A 192 -2.67 -11.48 12.95
C ARG A 192 -2.90 -10.42 11.86
N ARG A 193 -2.68 -9.14 12.17
CA ARG A 193 -2.93 -8.05 11.22
C ARG A 193 -2.02 -8.14 10.00
N LYS A 194 -0.74 -8.46 10.22
CA LYS A 194 0.22 -8.67 9.13
C LYS A 194 -0.16 -9.88 8.27
N LEU A 195 -0.53 -11.01 8.88
CA LEU A 195 -0.97 -12.20 8.14
C LEU A 195 -2.23 -11.90 7.30
N ILE A 196 -3.22 -11.22 7.88
CA ILE A 196 -4.45 -10.90 7.18
C ILE A 196 -4.18 -9.94 6.02
N CYS A 197 -3.29 -8.95 6.18
CA CYS A 197 -2.86 -8.07 5.09
C CYS A 197 -2.29 -8.87 3.91
N VAL A 198 -1.33 -9.76 4.18
CA VAL A 198 -0.72 -10.64 3.15
C VAL A 198 -1.77 -11.52 2.48
N VAL A 199 -2.72 -12.08 3.26
CA VAL A 199 -3.83 -12.86 2.72
C VAL A 199 -4.75 -12.01 1.84
N GLN A 200 -5.04 -10.75 2.21
CA GLN A 200 -5.84 -9.84 1.38
C GLN A 200 -5.17 -9.57 0.04
N VAL A 201 -3.90 -9.14 0.07
CA VAL A 201 -3.14 -8.82 -1.14
C VAL A 201 -3.00 -10.07 -2.02
N GLY A 202 -2.68 -11.22 -1.43
CA GLY A 202 -2.59 -12.49 -2.16
C GLY A 202 -3.93 -12.90 -2.79
N ALA A 203 -5.03 -12.80 -2.05
CA ALA A 203 -6.37 -13.11 -2.55
C ALA A 203 -6.76 -12.21 -3.73
N LEU A 204 -6.52 -10.90 -3.62
CA LEU A 204 -6.82 -9.96 -4.69
C LEU A 204 -5.92 -10.16 -5.92
N CYS A 205 -4.63 -10.47 -5.74
CA CYS A 205 -3.74 -10.86 -6.83
C CYS A 205 -4.23 -12.13 -7.56
N ILE A 206 -4.72 -13.13 -6.82
CA ILE A 206 -5.31 -14.35 -7.41
C ILE A 206 -6.57 -14.01 -8.21
N ILE A 207 -7.43 -13.14 -7.69
CA ILE A 207 -8.67 -12.72 -8.37
C ILE A 207 -8.38 -12.03 -9.71
N MET A 208 -7.25 -11.32 -9.84
CA MET A 208 -6.86 -10.69 -11.10
C MET A 208 -6.53 -11.69 -12.22
N LEU A 209 -6.26 -12.97 -11.89
CA LEU A 209 -5.91 -13.97 -12.91
C LEU A 209 -7.09 -14.18 -13.88
N PRO A 210 -6.82 -14.31 -15.19
CA PRO A 210 -7.87 -14.39 -16.21
C PRO A 210 -8.76 -15.64 -16.01
N PHE A 211 -8.20 -16.73 -15.50
CA PHE A 211 -8.91 -17.99 -15.27
C PHE A 211 -9.84 -17.99 -14.04
N ILE A 212 -9.72 -16.99 -13.16
CA ILE A 212 -10.52 -16.90 -11.94
C ILE A 212 -11.75 -16.03 -12.24
N THR A 213 -12.88 -16.65 -12.51
CA THR A 213 -14.14 -15.94 -12.86
C THR A 213 -15.20 -16.12 -11.76
N PRO A 214 -16.27 -15.29 -11.75
CA PRO A 214 -17.42 -15.54 -10.90
C PRO A 214 -18.03 -16.93 -11.20
N PRO A 215 -18.43 -17.71 -10.17
CA PRO A 215 -18.60 -17.33 -8.77
C PRO A 215 -17.35 -17.47 -7.89
N VAL A 216 -16.25 -18.05 -8.39
CA VAL A 216 -15.05 -18.34 -7.59
C VAL A 216 -14.38 -17.05 -7.10
N SER A 217 -14.20 -16.05 -7.96
CA SER A 217 -13.65 -14.73 -7.55
C SER A 217 -14.51 -14.08 -6.46
N THR A 218 -15.83 -14.16 -6.58
CA THR A 218 -16.80 -13.66 -5.59
C THR A 218 -16.60 -14.32 -4.22
N VAL A 219 -16.43 -15.64 -4.19
CA VAL A 219 -16.20 -16.38 -2.94
C VAL A 219 -14.86 -15.99 -2.31
N ILE A 220 -13.78 -15.92 -3.10
CA ILE A 220 -12.47 -15.50 -2.60
C ILE A 220 -12.55 -14.10 -2.00
N ALA A 221 -13.17 -13.15 -2.70
CA ALA A 221 -13.34 -11.79 -2.23
C ALA A 221 -14.21 -11.71 -0.97
N ALA A 222 -15.26 -12.54 -0.87
CA ALA A 222 -16.14 -12.58 0.29
C ALA A 222 -15.40 -13.12 1.52
N VAL A 223 -14.64 -14.20 1.36
CA VAL A 223 -13.78 -14.76 2.42
C VAL A 223 -12.73 -13.73 2.85
N ALA A 224 -12.10 -13.05 1.89
CA ALA A 224 -11.15 -11.98 2.18
C ALA A 224 -11.81 -10.85 3.00
N LEU A 225 -12.97 -10.35 2.57
CA LEU A 225 -13.71 -9.32 3.30
C LEU A 225 -14.13 -9.78 4.71
N LEU A 226 -14.58 -11.03 4.87
CA LEU A 226 -14.95 -11.59 6.18
C LEU A 226 -13.74 -11.65 7.13
N LEU A 227 -12.59 -12.13 6.65
CA LEU A 227 -11.35 -12.18 7.43
C LEU A 227 -10.90 -10.78 7.86
N LEU A 228 -10.98 -9.80 6.96
CA LEU A 228 -10.63 -8.42 7.27
C LEU A 228 -11.59 -7.82 8.30
N SER A 229 -12.89 -8.06 8.13
CA SER A 229 -13.94 -7.62 9.06
C SER A 229 -13.75 -8.23 10.44
N TYR A 230 -13.38 -9.51 10.53
CA TYR A 230 -13.05 -10.18 11.78
C TYR A 230 -11.84 -9.53 12.46
N SER A 231 -10.75 -9.27 11.72
CA SER A 231 -9.58 -8.59 12.28
C SER A 231 -9.94 -7.23 12.85
N PHE A 232 -10.74 -6.48 12.08
CA PHE A 232 -11.17 -5.14 12.44
C PHE A 232 -12.04 -5.14 13.69
N ALA A 233 -13.05 -6.02 13.74
CA ALA A 233 -13.91 -6.18 14.91
C ALA A 233 -13.08 -6.54 16.15
N ALA A 234 -12.10 -7.43 16.01
CA ALA A 234 -11.22 -7.79 17.12
C ALA A 234 -10.32 -6.63 17.58
N ASP A 235 -9.84 -5.79 16.66
CA ASP A 235 -9.07 -4.58 17.00
C ASP A 235 -9.94 -3.54 17.72
N VAL A 236 -11.17 -3.33 17.25
CA VAL A 236 -12.14 -2.42 17.89
C VAL A 236 -12.54 -2.92 19.29
N LEU A 237 -12.82 -4.23 19.45
CA LEU A 237 -13.14 -4.81 20.75
C LEU A 237 -11.97 -4.72 21.74
N TYR A 238 -10.73 -4.90 21.25
CA TYR A 238 -9.54 -4.71 22.07
C TYR A 238 -9.43 -3.26 22.56
N LEU A 239 -9.62 -2.28 21.67
CA LEU A 239 -9.59 -0.86 22.01
C LEU A 239 -10.72 -0.47 22.98
N LEU A 240 -11.93 -1.01 22.79
CA LEU A 240 -13.05 -0.77 23.71
C LEU A 240 -12.75 -1.28 25.13
N ARG A 241 -12.11 -2.45 25.26
CA ARG A 241 -11.77 -3.03 26.57
C ARG A 241 -10.68 -2.26 27.32
N HIS A 242 -9.82 -1.54 26.61
CA HIS A 242 -8.73 -0.74 27.19
C HIS A 242 -9.02 0.77 27.12
N ALA A 243 -10.21 1.18 26.67
CA ALA A 243 -10.61 2.58 26.63
C ALA A 243 -10.75 3.20 28.03
N ASP A 244 -11.06 2.37 29.04
CA ASP A 244 -11.18 2.79 30.44
C ASP A 244 -9.82 3.06 31.10
N GLU A 245 -8.72 2.52 30.56
CA GLU A 245 -7.35 2.76 31.06
C GLU A 245 -6.73 4.08 30.54
N ALA A 246 -7.38 4.73 29.56
CA ALA A 246 -6.90 5.94 28.88
C ALA A 246 -7.60 7.24 29.35
N LYS A 247 -8.41 7.16 30.42
CA LYS A 247 -8.91 8.34 31.16
C LYS A 247 -7.93 8.72 32.27
#